data_AF-A0A0F3M5W0-F1
#
_entry.id   AF-A0A0F3M5W0-F1
#
_cell.length_a   1.000
_cell.length_b   1.000
_cell.length_c   1.000
_cell.angle_alpha   90.00
_cell.angle_beta   90.00
_cell.angle_gamma   90.00
#
_symmetry.space_group_name_H-M   'P 1'
#
loop_
_entity.id
_entity.type
_entity.pdbx_description
1 polymer ?
#
loop_
_entity_poly.entity_id
_entity_poly.type
_entity_poly.pdbx_seq_one_letter_code
_entity_poly.pdbx_strand_id
1 'polypeptide(L)'
;MLIKSLGSLGGYIGKSLGGGMLSTIGRFTGRTIGNYLESEKVHQNHEEHNKKVFEYYHIGKQIHSLKTVPEAYGDYIPLIFGTVKLHGAIIWIGNFNIKKEATSITKQSSTHNYEHNINYVSIGFALCEGPITKIGKIWHNNQVINDLDYEYTLYYGTETQEPDPLITAAQNNSNCTPAFRGLAYIVFKNINLNDFNNKIPIFSFEVTRNPNITLDCHTTLQNANSYNTADMIQSIVIIPGSGEFTLDPQIQYKYNSNSKSPSVAVNCHNNFNLANSVVSLNQLLNTCNNIKWTAPVVCWFGTNLDANKCKIIPKVEYHNYGPNWQVADYIRNNAQLVSRDLTGNLKYGGSIDDQSLLRYLALLKNKKLKIMLYPIIMMDTNGKPWRGNIHVPQYSASALNLDNIIATFFRGGKEYTAINPKKGSYNYFYLHYAKLVAGKVDAFIIGSELKKLTSTYNRFSNNAVENFQLYQN
;
A
#
# COMPACT_ATOMS: atom_id res chain seq x y z
N MET A 1 -22.83 6.11 22.36
CA MET A 1 -23.40 5.86 21.01
C MET A 1 -22.47 6.28 19.86
N LEU A 2 -21.44 7.10 20.08
CA LEU A 2 -20.45 7.51 19.06
C LEU A 2 -19.22 6.59 18.87
N ILE A 3 -19.03 5.56 19.70
CA ILE A 3 -17.87 4.64 19.58
C ILE A 3 -18.14 3.51 18.56
N LYS A 4 -19.40 3.33 18.12
CA LYS A 4 -19.77 2.36 17.09
C LYS A 4 -19.60 2.87 15.64
N SER A 5 -19.30 4.15 15.42
CA SER A 5 -19.21 4.75 14.07
C SER A 5 -17.79 4.81 13.46
N LEU A 6 -16.74 4.53 14.23
CA LEU A 6 -15.35 4.53 13.73
C LEU A 6 -14.85 3.14 13.33
N GLY A 7 -15.46 2.08 13.89
CA GLY A 7 -15.23 0.69 13.43
C GLY A 7 -15.87 0.35 12.08
N SER A 8 -16.81 1.19 11.60
CA SER A 8 -17.51 0.96 10.32
C SER A 8 -16.73 1.48 9.10
N LEU A 9 -15.77 2.40 9.27
CA LEU A 9 -15.01 2.97 8.14
C LEU A 9 -13.86 2.06 7.69
N GLY A 10 -13.15 1.42 8.61
CA GLY A 10 -12.13 0.40 8.30
C GLY A 10 -12.74 -0.94 7.87
N GLY A 11 -13.95 -1.26 8.35
CA GLY A 11 -14.70 -2.45 7.93
C GLY A 11 -15.32 -2.34 6.53
N TYR A 12 -15.45 -1.14 5.96
CA TYR A 12 -16.03 -0.93 4.63
C TYR A 12 -15.03 -1.16 3.48
N ILE A 13 -13.76 -0.80 3.68
CA ILE A 13 -12.70 -1.02 2.68
C ILE A 13 -12.32 -2.52 2.59
N GLY A 14 -12.41 -3.23 3.71
CA GLY A 14 -12.24 -4.70 3.74
C GLY A 14 -13.46 -5.51 3.27
N LYS A 15 -14.66 -4.90 3.19
CA LYS A 15 -15.88 -5.56 2.70
C LYS A 15 -16.16 -5.31 1.22
N SER A 16 -15.64 -4.24 0.60
CA SER A 16 -15.80 -3.98 -0.84
C SER A 16 -14.73 -4.62 -1.73
N LEU A 17 -13.59 -5.04 -1.16
CA LEU A 17 -12.55 -5.82 -1.84
C LEU A 17 -12.81 -7.31 -1.59
N GLY A 18 -13.68 -7.88 -2.40
CA GLY A 18 -14.33 -9.17 -2.20
C GLY A 18 -13.47 -10.29 -1.62
N GLY A 19 -14.09 -11.08 -0.72
CA GLY A 19 -13.49 -12.25 -0.10
C GLY A 19 -12.83 -13.20 -1.11
N GLY A 20 -11.52 -13.38 -0.95
CA GLY A 20 -10.64 -14.24 -1.74
C GLY A 20 -9.22 -13.67 -1.77
N MET A 21 -8.20 -14.45 -1.35
CA MET A 21 -6.74 -14.21 -1.25
C MET A 21 -6.21 -12.86 -0.70
N LEU A 22 -6.82 -11.71 -1.01
CA LEU A 22 -6.51 -10.40 -0.42
C LEU A 22 -6.99 -10.24 1.03
N SER A 23 -7.88 -11.11 1.53
CA SER A 23 -8.23 -11.15 2.96
C SER A 23 -7.07 -11.62 3.87
N THR A 24 -5.95 -12.04 3.28
CA THR A 24 -4.72 -12.42 3.99
C THR A 24 -3.67 -11.30 3.99
N ILE A 25 -3.61 -10.46 2.94
CA ILE A 25 -2.72 -9.29 2.92
C ILE A 25 -3.25 -8.19 3.87
N GLY A 26 -4.58 -8.07 3.99
CA GLY A 26 -5.23 -7.23 5.01
C GLY A 26 -5.10 -7.75 6.46
N ARG A 27 -4.46 -8.92 6.70
CA ARG A 27 -4.13 -9.40 8.05
C ARG A 27 -2.71 -9.00 8.50
N PHE A 28 -1.88 -8.45 7.62
CA PHE A 28 -0.52 -8.04 7.96
C PHE A 28 -0.38 -6.58 8.38
N THR A 29 -1.49 -5.83 8.42
CA THR A 29 -1.58 -4.54 9.11
C THR A 29 -2.44 -4.71 10.36
N GLY A 30 -1.80 -4.86 11.52
CA GLY A 30 -2.44 -4.67 12.83
C GLY A 30 -3.25 -5.85 13.37
N ARG A 31 -2.58 -6.97 13.67
CA ARG A 31 -2.97 -7.78 14.84
C ARG A 31 -1.77 -7.97 15.75
N THR A 32 -1.72 -7.12 16.76
CA THR A 32 -1.29 -7.49 18.10
C THR A 32 -2.03 -8.78 18.47
N ILE A 33 -1.41 -9.94 18.24
CA ILE A 33 -1.79 -11.19 18.90
C ILE A 33 -0.86 -11.31 20.10
N GLY A 34 -1.06 -10.42 21.06
CA GLY A 34 -0.53 -10.57 22.41
C GLY A 34 -1.54 -11.34 23.24
N ASN A 35 -1.09 -12.43 23.84
CA ASN A 35 -1.71 -13.18 24.94
C ASN A 35 -2.83 -14.19 24.64
N TYR A 36 -3.06 -14.63 23.39
CA TYR A 36 -3.96 -15.78 23.14
C TYR A 36 -3.31 -16.97 22.42
N LEU A 37 -2.01 -16.91 22.09
CA LEU A 37 -1.29 -18.05 21.51
C LEU A 37 -0.08 -18.49 22.33
N GLU A 38 0.20 -17.84 23.46
CA GLU A 38 1.37 -18.12 24.30
C GLU A 38 1.02 -18.91 25.58
N SER A 39 -0.26 -19.07 25.91
CA SER A 39 -0.69 -19.94 27.02
C SER A 39 -0.93 -21.40 26.62
N GLU A 40 -1.08 -21.73 25.33
CA GLU A 40 -1.38 -23.10 24.88
C GLU A 40 -0.19 -23.85 24.26
N LYS A 41 0.93 -23.17 23.93
CA LYS A 41 2.08 -23.82 23.26
C LYS A 41 3.32 -24.06 24.14
N VAL A 42 3.28 -23.66 25.41
CA VAL A 42 4.39 -23.89 26.37
C VAL A 42 4.08 -25.01 27.38
N HIS A 43 2.89 -25.61 27.34
CA HIS A 43 2.48 -26.64 28.30
C HIS A 43 2.05 -28.00 27.69
N GLN A 44 2.60 -28.38 26.53
CA GLN A 44 2.30 -29.69 25.96
C GLN A 44 3.47 -30.60 25.62
N ASN A 45 4.71 -30.21 25.90
CA ASN A 45 5.81 -31.17 25.83
C ASN A 45 6.76 -30.89 26.98
N HIS A 46 6.77 -31.78 27.97
CA HIS A 46 7.96 -32.43 28.53
C HIS A 46 7.57 -33.11 29.84
N GLU A 47 7.28 -34.41 29.73
CA GLU A 47 7.56 -35.33 30.83
C GLU A 47 9.04 -35.25 31.19
N GLU A 48 9.28 -35.24 32.50
CA GLU A 48 10.47 -35.66 33.23
C GLU A 48 11.85 -35.38 32.60
N HIS A 49 12.52 -34.33 33.08
CA HIS A 49 13.88 -34.48 33.64
C HIS A 49 14.28 -33.24 34.43
N ASN A 50 14.72 -33.47 35.67
CA ASN A 50 15.28 -32.51 36.61
C ASN A 50 16.37 -31.61 36.00
N LYS A 51 16.00 -30.41 35.56
CA LYS A 51 16.92 -29.28 35.45
C LYS A 51 16.31 -28.09 36.18
N LYS A 52 17.01 -27.61 37.20
CA LYS A 52 16.75 -26.33 37.87
C LYS A 52 16.77 -25.22 36.80
N VAL A 53 15.59 -24.84 36.33
CA VAL A 53 15.42 -23.64 35.50
C VAL A 53 15.52 -22.46 36.46
N PHE A 54 16.51 -21.60 36.24
CA PHE A 54 16.58 -20.30 36.89
C PHE A 54 15.29 -19.54 36.56
N GLU A 55 14.46 -19.27 37.56
CA GLU A 55 13.29 -18.39 37.43
C GLU A 55 13.77 -16.98 37.06
N TYR A 56 13.74 -16.66 35.77
CA TYR A 56 13.70 -15.28 35.35
C TYR A 56 12.35 -14.73 35.80
N TYR A 57 12.35 -13.91 36.86
CA TYR A 57 11.22 -13.06 37.22
C TYR A 57 10.76 -12.30 35.98
N HIS A 58 9.72 -12.82 35.33
CA HIS A 58 8.94 -12.09 34.34
C HIS A 58 8.19 -11.01 35.12
N ILE A 59 8.83 -9.86 35.30
CA ILE A 59 8.08 -8.63 35.51
C ILE A 59 7.27 -8.47 34.23
N GLY A 60 5.99 -8.88 34.30
CA GLY A 60 5.07 -8.79 33.19
C GLY A 60 5.19 -7.39 32.58
N LYS A 61 5.47 -7.34 31.28
CA LYS A 61 5.46 -6.09 30.51
C LYS A 61 4.08 -5.48 30.67
N GLN A 62 3.92 -4.59 31.66
CA GLN A 62 2.86 -3.60 31.62
C GLN A 62 3.05 -2.88 30.28
N ILE A 63 2.03 -2.94 29.44
CA ILE A 63 1.90 -1.97 28.36
C ILE A 63 1.88 -0.64 29.08
N HIS A 64 2.98 0.13 29.00
CA HIS A 64 3.05 1.46 29.59
C HIS A 64 1.85 2.23 29.05
N SER A 65 0.85 2.43 29.90
CA SER A 65 -0.14 3.45 29.68
C SER A 65 0.62 4.76 29.51
N LEU A 66 0.21 5.53 28.50
CA LEU A 66 0.73 6.83 28.10
C LEU A 66 1.09 7.67 29.34
N LYS A 67 2.37 7.67 29.73
CA LYS A 67 2.86 8.53 30.80
C LYS A 67 2.86 9.95 30.27
N THR A 68 2.09 10.81 30.95
CA THR A 68 2.18 12.26 30.85
C THR A 68 3.62 12.71 31.07
N VAL A 69 4.13 13.50 30.13
CA VAL A 69 5.51 13.99 30.04
C VAL A 69 6.01 14.54 31.38
N PRO A 70 6.99 13.89 32.03
CA PRO A 70 7.86 14.52 32.99
C PRO A 70 9.15 14.97 32.29
N GLU A 71 9.87 15.89 32.92
CA GLU A 71 11.18 16.37 32.50
C GLU A 71 12.14 15.21 32.16
N ALA A 72 12.91 15.35 31.08
CA ALA A 72 13.69 14.28 30.43
C ALA A 72 14.76 13.58 31.28
N TYR A 73 14.98 14.00 32.53
CA TYR A 73 16.00 13.43 33.39
C TYR A 73 15.51 12.15 34.08
N GLY A 74 16.14 11.03 33.73
CA GLY A 74 15.88 9.71 34.34
C GLY A 74 14.96 8.80 33.53
N ASP A 75 14.38 9.28 32.43
CA ASP A 75 13.67 8.43 31.47
C ASP A 75 14.63 7.67 30.55
N TYR A 76 14.19 6.52 30.03
CA TYR A 76 14.97 5.71 29.11
C TYR A 76 14.95 6.29 27.69
N ILE A 77 16.02 6.09 26.92
CA ILE A 77 16.03 6.36 25.48
C ILE A 77 15.45 5.12 24.78
N PRO A 78 14.35 5.23 24.02
CA PRO A 78 13.77 4.07 23.34
C PRO A 78 14.69 3.54 22.24
N LEU A 79 14.83 2.21 22.15
CA LEU A 79 15.36 1.53 20.97
C LEU A 79 14.19 0.88 20.21
N ILE A 80 14.03 1.23 18.93
CA ILE A 80 12.92 0.74 18.10
C ILE A 80 13.39 0.04 16.83
N PHE A 81 12.56 -0.90 16.36
CA PHE A 81 12.73 -1.59 15.09
C PHE A 81 11.40 -1.58 14.33
N GLY A 82 11.42 -1.20 13.05
CA GLY A 82 10.23 -0.97 12.24
C GLY A 82 9.62 0.41 12.48
N THR A 83 8.32 0.54 12.25
CA THR A 83 7.58 1.80 12.40
C THR A 83 6.77 1.81 13.69
N VAL A 84 7.07 2.73 14.60
CA VAL A 84 6.47 2.82 15.93
C VAL A 84 6.04 4.27 16.22
N LYS A 85 4.89 4.45 16.87
CA LYS A 85 4.48 5.76 17.41
C LYS A 85 5.16 5.99 18.77
N LEU A 86 5.97 7.04 18.88
CA LEU A 86 6.69 7.42 20.10
C LEU A 86 6.30 8.82 20.55
N HIS A 87 6.38 9.09 21.85
CA HIS A 87 6.31 10.47 22.36
C HIS A 87 7.68 11.12 22.25
N GLY A 88 7.73 12.38 21.80
CA GLY A 88 8.97 13.14 21.82
C GLY A 88 9.26 13.64 23.24
N ALA A 89 10.46 13.36 23.74
CA ALA A 89 10.95 13.90 25.00
C ALA A 89 11.62 15.25 24.76
N ILE A 90 11.26 16.30 25.50
CA ILE A 90 11.84 17.63 25.29
C ILE A 90 13.29 17.64 25.78
N ILE A 91 14.23 17.97 24.88
CA ILE A 91 15.67 18.07 25.18
C ILE A 91 16.19 19.51 25.14
N TRP A 92 15.42 20.42 24.53
CA TRP A 92 15.78 21.82 24.44
C TRP A 92 14.53 22.69 24.24
N ILE A 93 14.49 23.84 24.91
CA ILE A 93 13.46 24.87 24.74
C ILE A 93 14.19 26.20 24.55
N GLY A 94 13.89 26.89 23.46
CA GLY A 94 14.40 28.23 23.20
C GLY A 94 13.67 29.31 23.99
N ASN A 95 14.12 30.55 23.87
CA ASN A 95 13.45 31.68 24.49
C ASN A 95 12.05 31.89 23.90
N PHE A 96 11.12 32.29 24.75
CA PHE A 96 9.78 32.71 24.32
C PHE A 96 9.87 34.07 23.64
N ASN A 97 9.41 34.13 22.39
CA ASN A 97 9.32 35.36 21.62
C ASN A 97 7.87 35.83 21.61
N ILE A 98 7.64 37.06 22.07
CA ILE A 98 6.31 37.68 22.03
C ILE A 98 6.25 38.57 20.80
N LYS A 99 5.37 38.24 19.85
CA LYS A 99 4.98 39.17 18.79
C LYS A 99 3.64 39.80 19.15
N LYS A 100 3.55 41.13 19.06
CA LYS A 100 2.29 41.84 19.16
C LYS A 100 1.65 41.90 17.79
N GLU A 101 0.46 41.32 17.66
CA GLU A 101 -0.37 41.52 16.46
C GLU A 101 -1.55 42.43 16.82
N ALA A 102 -1.75 43.46 16.01
CA ALA A 102 -2.90 44.35 16.11
C ALA A 102 -3.96 43.86 15.13
N THR A 103 -5.14 43.49 15.64
CA THR A 103 -6.30 43.18 14.81
C THR A 103 -7.31 44.32 14.95
N SER A 104 -7.62 44.99 13.84
CA SER A 104 -8.64 46.03 13.80
C SER A 104 -9.97 45.42 13.38
N ILE A 105 -10.94 45.38 14.27
CA ILE A 105 -12.30 44.97 13.95
C ILE A 105 -13.13 46.24 13.77
N THR A 106 -13.68 46.44 12.57
CA THR A 106 -14.64 47.51 12.29
C THR A 106 -16.05 46.98 12.52
N LYS A 107 -16.73 47.49 13.56
CA LYS A 107 -18.17 47.32 13.75
C LYS A 107 -18.79 48.68 14.02
N GLN A 108 -19.84 49.02 13.25
CA GLN A 108 -20.68 50.21 13.42
C GLN A 108 -19.91 51.46 13.89
N SER A 109 -19.29 52.16 12.93
CA SER A 109 -18.67 53.49 13.11
C SER A 109 -17.58 53.65 14.18
N SER A 110 -17.09 52.57 14.79
CA SER A 110 -15.93 52.61 15.72
C SER A 110 -14.91 51.52 15.40
N THR A 111 -13.64 51.93 15.27
CA THR A 111 -12.49 51.03 15.13
C THR A 111 -11.97 50.69 16.53
N HIS A 112 -12.09 49.43 16.92
CA HIS A 112 -11.42 48.92 18.12
C HIS A 112 -10.16 48.16 17.71
N ASN A 113 -9.01 48.64 18.17
CA ASN A 113 -7.73 47.95 18.01
C ASN A 113 -7.56 47.00 19.19
N TYR A 114 -7.51 45.70 18.90
CA TYR A 114 -7.13 44.70 19.89
C TYR A 114 -5.67 44.33 19.66
N GLU A 115 -4.81 44.60 20.64
CA GLU A 115 -3.47 44.03 20.70
C GLU A 115 -3.54 42.64 21.33
N HIS A 116 -3.12 41.62 20.59
CA HIS A 116 -2.94 40.29 21.14
C HIS A 116 -1.46 39.90 21.09
N ASN A 117 -0.95 39.38 22.20
CA ASN A 117 0.38 38.79 22.28
C ASN A 117 0.32 37.38 21.70
N ILE A 118 1.16 37.11 20.71
CA ILE A 118 1.38 35.77 20.17
C ILE A 118 2.73 35.28 20.69
N ASN A 119 2.69 34.16 21.39
CA ASN A 119 3.88 33.55 21.96
C ASN A 119 4.44 32.52 20.97
N TYR A 120 5.70 32.68 20.60
CA TYR A 120 6.43 31.76 19.76
C TYR A 120 7.55 31.10 20.56
N VAL A 121 7.80 29.82 20.31
CA VAL A 121 8.90 29.10 20.94
C VAL A 121 9.48 28.06 19.97
N SER A 122 10.80 27.85 20.04
CA SER A 122 11.45 26.75 19.32
C SER A 122 11.73 25.62 20.32
N ILE A 123 11.45 24.37 19.93
CA ILE A 123 11.51 23.22 20.84
C ILE A 123 12.18 22.04 20.14
N GLY A 124 13.14 21.41 20.84
CA GLY A 124 13.79 20.17 20.44
C GLY A 124 13.19 18.95 21.15
N PHE A 125 12.84 17.91 20.39
CA PHE A 125 12.31 16.65 20.89
C PHE A 125 13.23 15.48 20.52
N ALA A 126 13.71 14.73 21.50
CA ALA A 126 14.34 13.43 21.32
C ALA A 126 13.30 12.35 21.03
N LEU A 127 13.66 11.40 20.16
CA LEU A 127 12.76 10.36 19.67
C LEU A 127 13.20 8.96 20.11
N CYS A 128 14.37 8.53 19.67
CA CYS A 128 14.91 7.20 19.95
C CYS A 128 16.43 7.17 19.72
N GLU A 129 17.05 6.11 20.23
CA GLU A 129 18.45 5.79 19.98
C GLU A 129 18.65 5.55 18.47
N GLY A 130 19.84 5.91 17.99
CA GLY A 130 20.49 5.55 16.73
C GLY A 130 19.82 6.03 15.44
N PRO A 131 20.39 5.61 14.29
CA PRO A 131 19.93 6.07 12.98
C PRO A 131 18.50 5.62 12.67
N ILE A 132 17.60 6.57 12.46
CA ILE A 132 16.25 6.33 11.93
C ILE A 132 16.25 6.46 10.41
N THR A 133 15.24 5.88 9.76
CA THR A 133 15.04 5.97 8.31
C THR A 133 14.21 7.20 7.95
N LYS A 134 13.14 7.47 8.72
CA LYS A 134 12.23 8.61 8.51
C LYS A 134 11.30 8.83 9.71
N ILE A 135 10.69 10.01 9.75
CA ILE A 135 9.44 10.25 10.46
C ILE A 135 8.26 10.21 9.48
N GLY A 136 7.11 9.73 9.95
CA GLY A 136 5.84 9.75 9.25
C GLY A 136 4.90 10.78 9.87
N LYS A 137 3.71 10.34 10.28
CA LYS A 137 2.72 11.23 10.90
C LYS A 137 3.22 11.81 12.23
N ILE A 138 2.81 13.06 12.48
CA ILE A 138 3.00 13.76 13.75
C ILE A 138 1.62 13.98 14.36
N TRP A 139 1.51 13.76 15.67
CA TRP A 139 0.26 13.96 16.40
C TRP A 139 0.43 14.95 17.54
N HIS A 140 -0.58 15.78 17.73
CA HIS A 140 -0.82 16.52 18.96
C HIS A 140 -2.17 16.10 19.54
N ASN A 141 -2.23 15.74 20.83
CA ASN A 141 -3.46 15.27 21.48
C ASN A 141 -4.24 14.20 20.67
N ASN A 142 -3.51 13.23 20.09
CA ASN A 142 -4.04 12.18 19.21
C ASN A 142 -4.67 12.64 17.88
N GLN A 143 -4.62 13.93 17.54
CA GLN A 143 -4.98 14.43 16.23
C GLN A 143 -3.73 14.55 15.36
N VAL A 144 -3.81 14.09 14.11
CA VAL A 144 -2.72 14.25 13.14
C VAL A 144 -2.63 15.72 12.79
N ILE A 145 -1.46 16.33 12.97
CA ILE A 145 -1.19 17.69 12.51
C ILE A 145 -0.60 17.63 11.10
N ASN A 146 -0.81 18.69 10.32
CA ASN A 146 -0.14 18.84 9.03
C ASN A 146 1.28 19.33 9.30
N ASP A 147 2.27 18.50 8.97
CA ASP A 147 3.68 18.80 9.23
C ASP A 147 4.19 19.97 8.38
N LEU A 148 3.55 20.24 7.24
CA LEU A 148 3.84 21.41 6.38
C LEU A 148 3.53 22.76 7.03
N ASP A 149 2.72 22.78 8.08
CA ASP A 149 2.37 24.01 8.80
C ASP A 149 3.52 24.46 9.73
N TYR A 150 4.54 23.63 9.92
CA TYR A 150 5.62 23.86 10.87
C TYR A 150 7.00 23.79 10.19
N GLU A 151 7.86 24.75 10.51
CA GLU A 151 9.27 24.65 10.14
C GLU A 151 10.00 23.77 11.15
N TYR A 152 10.68 22.72 10.68
CA TYR A 152 11.49 21.87 11.55
C TYR A 152 12.77 21.38 10.88
N THR A 153 13.70 20.89 11.69
CA THR A 153 14.91 20.19 11.24
C THR A 153 14.97 18.83 11.93
N LEU A 154 15.03 17.76 11.13
CA LEU A 154 15.13 16.39 11.63
C LEU A 154 16.58 15.93 11.60
N TYR A 155 17.06 15.43 12.73
CA TYR A 155 18.35 14.80 12.90
C TYR A 155 18.13 13.30 13.03
N TYR A 156 18.77 12.54 12.15
CA TYR A 156 18.48 11.12 11.98
C TYR A 156 19.08 10.23 13.07
N GLY A 157 19.90 10.77 13.99
CA GLY A 157 20.55 9.99 15.05
C GLY A 157 21.81 9.28 14.60
N THR A 158 22.52 9.83 13.62
CA THR A 158 23.82 9.30 13.21
C THR A 158 24.92 9.74 14.17
N GLU A 159 26.02 8.99 14.21
CA GLU A 159 27.21 9.39 14.96
C GLU A 159 27.94 10.59 14.34
N THR A 160 27.61 10.94 13.09
CA THR A 160 28.27 12.01 12.32
C THR A 160 27.43 13.28 12.24
N GLN A 161 26.27 13.34 12.88
CA GLN A 161 25.45 14.54 12.82
C GLN A 161 26.10 15.69 13.60
N GLU A 162 25.89 16.90 13.10
CA GLU A 162 26.44 18.14 13.66
C GLU A 162 25.41 18.85 14.56
N PRO A 163 25.86 19.72 15.49
CA PRO A 163 24.98 20.50 16.35
C PRO A 163 23.94 21.32 15.56
N ASP A 164 22.75 21.46 16.13
CA ASP A 164 21.70 22.26 15.51
C ASP A 164 22.08 23.76 15.48
N PRO A 165 22.01 24.45 14.33
CA PRO A 165 22.40 25.86 14.24
C PRO A 165 21.56 26.80 15.09
N LEU A 166 20.26 26.52 15.27
CA LEU A 166 19.36 27.35 16.06
C LEU A 166 19.62 27.16 17.56
N ILE A 167 19.87 25.93 18.00
CA ILE A 167 20.33 25.66 19.38
C ILE A 167 21.71 26.31 19.61
N THR A 168 22.61 26.19 18.64
CA THR A 168 23.97 26.78 18.71
C THR A 168 23.93 28.28 18.85
N ALA A 169 23.12 28.95 18.03
CA ALA A 169 22.92 30.39 18.09
C ALA A 169 22.34 30.82 19.45
N ALA A 170 21.39 30.06 20.01
CA ALA A 170 20.80 30.36 21.31
C ALA A 170 21.78 30.20 22.48
N GLN A 171 22.75 29.28 22.37
CA GLN A 171 23.75 29.05 23.42
C GLN A 171 24.97 29.99 23.34
N ASN A 172 25.11 30.79 22.28
CA ASN A 172 26.23 31.71 22.05
C ASN A 172 27.63 31.08 22.10
N ASN A 173 27.74 29.76 21.96
CA ASN A 173 29.02 29.05 21.95
C ASN A 173 28.89 27.68 21.25
N SER A 174 29.48 27.56 20.06
CA SER A 174 29.46 26.32 19.28
C SER A 174 30.14 25.14 19.97
N ASN A 175 31.08 25.38 20.87
CA ASN A 175 31.78 24.31 21.60
C ASN A 175 30.96 23.76 22.77
N CYS A 176 29.84 24.40 23.13
CA CYS A 176 28.97 23.97 24.22
C CYS A 176 27.66 23.34 23.73
N THR A 177 27.41 23.33 22.41
CA THR A 177 26.17 22.78 21.86
C THR A 177 26.30 21.29 21.57
N PRO A 178 25.50 20.44 22.24
CA PRO A 178 25.54 19.02 21.98
C PRO A 178 25.02 18.71 20.58
N ALA A 179 25.75 17.88 19.84
CA ALA A 179 25.31 17.31 18.56
C ALA A 179 24.32 16.15 18.74
N PHE A 180 24.08 15.73 19.99
CA PHE A 180 23.24 14.57 20.33
C PHE A 180 23.52 13.34 19.46
N ARG A 181 24.80 13.05 19.17
CA ARG A 181 25.22 11.93 18.31
C ARG A 181 24.67 10.61 18.84
N GLY A 182 24.19 9.77 17.93
CA GLY A 182 23.52 8.52 18.28
C GLY A 182 22.10 8.69 18.82
N LEU A 183 21.52 9.89 18.80
CA LEU A 183 20.12 10.14 19.20
C LEU A 183 19.38 10.82 18.05
N ALA A 184 18.28 10.20 17.59
CA ALA A 184 17.39 10.84 16.64
C ALA A 184 16.53 11.89 17.35
N TYR A 185 16.53 13.11 16.85
CA TYR A 185 15.79 14.23 17.42
C TYR A 185 15.28 15.19 16.35
N ILE A 186 14.26 15.96 16.68
CA ILE A 186 13.64 16.94 15.80
C ILE A 186 13.56 18.30 16.50
N VAL A 187 13.93 19.37 15.80
CA VAL A 187 13.85 20.74 16.29
C VAL A 187 12.79 21.49 15.51
N PHE A 188 11.68 21.83 16.16
CA PHE A 188 10.68 22.74 15.61
C PHE A 188 11.08 24.19 15.86
N LYS A 189 10.90 25.03 14.85
CA LYS A 189 11.26 26.45 14.88
C LYS A 189 10.01 27.30 14.98
N ASN A 190 10.04 28.28 15.89
CA ASN A 190 9.01 29.32 16.02
C ASN A 190 7.57 28.76 16.00
N ILE A 191 7.29 27.75 16.83
CA ILE A 191 5.93 27.23 17.01
C ILE A 191 5.05 28.35 17.59
N ASN A 192 3.93 28.63 16.94
CA ASN A 192 2.90 29.51 17.46
C ASN A 192 2.13 28.81 18.60
N LEU A 193 2.28 29.27 19.84
CA LEU A 193 1.63 28.67 21.00
C LEU A 193 0.13 28.97 21.09
N ASN A 194 -0.39 29.94 20.35
CA ASN A 194 -1.83 30.19 20.32
C ASN A 194 -2.60 28.98 19.77
N ASP A 195 -1.99 28.24 18.84
CA ASP A 195 -2.54 27.00 18.29
C ASP A 195 -2.65 25.88 19.35
N PHE A 196 -1.95 26.07 20.49
CA PHE A 196 -1.83 25.12 21.58
C PHE A 196 -2.33 25.69 22.92
N ASN A 197 -3.28 26.64 22.88
CA ASN A 197 -3.84 27.30 24.07
C ASN A 197 -2.76 27.91 24.98
N ASN A 198 -1.71 28.49 24.39
CA ASN A 198 -0.55 29.06 25.08
C ASN A 198 0.18 28.06 26.00
N LYS A 199 0.16 26.77 25.65
CA LYS A 199 0.92 25.72 26.35
C LYS A 199 1.95 25.11 25.43
N ILE A 200 3.06 24.65 26.01
CA ILE A 200 4.08 23.89 25.30
C ILE A 200 3.43 22.63 24.72
N PRO A 201 3.48 22.43 23.39
CA PRO A 201 2.86 21.26 22.77
C PRO A 201 3.64 19.99 23.09
N ILE A 202 2.90 18.92 23.34
CA ILE A 202 3.44 17.56 23.38
C ILE A 202 3.12 16.92 22.04
N PHE A 203 4.15 16.42 21.36
CA PHE A 203 4.02 15.71 20.10
C PHE A 203 4.33 14.22 20.25
N SER A 204 3.61 13.42 19.46
CA SER A 204 4.00 12.04 19.17
C SER A 204 4.38 11.92 17.70
N PHE A 205 5.29 11.01 17.39
CA PHE A 205 5.88 10.86 16.06
C PHE A 205 5.82 9.40 15.62
N GLU A 206 5.49 9.18 14.35
CA GLU A 206 5.62 7.88 13.70
C GLU A 206 7.05 7.72 13.25
N VAL A 207 7.88 7.02 14.00
CA VAL A 207 9.31 6.89 13.72
C VAL A 207 9.57 5.53 13.09
N THR A 208 10.28 5.52 11.96
CA THR A 208 10.70 4.28 11.30
C THR A 208 12.20 4.11 11.47
N ARG A 209 12.63 3.01 12.08
CA ARG A 209 14.04 2.60 12.17
C ARG A 209 14.21 1.20 11.58
N ASN A 210 15.07 1.07 10.58
CA ASN A 210 15.44 -0.26 10.09
C ASN A 210 16.40 -0.93 11.08
N PRO A 211 16.29 -2.26 11.27
CA PRO A 211 17.25 -3.01 12.07
C PRO A 211 18.63 -2.96 11.40
N ASN A 212 19.50 -2.09 11.88
CA ASN A 212 20.94 -2.13 11.58
C ASN A 212 21.60 -3.15 12.52
N ILE A 213 21.14 -4.41 12.46
CA ILE A 213 21.75 -5.49 13.22
C ILE A 213 22.85 -6.07 12.33
N THR A 214 24.08 -5.65 12.57
CA THR A 214 25.24 -6.46 12.20
C THR A 214 25.23 -7.63 13.18
N LEU A 215 24.76 -8.80 12.74
CA LEU A 215 24.95 -10.00 13.54
C LEU A 215 26.45 -10.30 13.50
N ASP A 216 27.12 -10.19 14.64
CA ASP A 216 28.43 -10.81 14.85
C ASP A 216 28.24 -12.33 14.79
N CYS A 217 28.09 -12.86 13.57
CA CYS A 217 28.01 -14.29 13.39
C CYS A 217 29.40 -14.86 13.64
N HIS A 218 29.54 -15.60 14.74
CA HIS A 218 30.66 -16.49 15.06
C HIS A 218 30.78 -17.68 14.07
N THR A 219 30.43 -17.47 12.81
CA THR A 219 30.58 -18.44 11.74
C THR A 219 31.43 -17.81 10.65
N THR A 220 32.44 -18.54 10.19
CA THR A 220 33.45 -18.24 9.18
C THR A 220 32.94 -17.87 7.77
N LEU A 221 31.70 -17.37 7.66
CA LEU A 221 31.18 -16.73 6.47
C LEU A 221 31.55 -15.24 6.51
N GLN A 222 32.78 -14.93 6.10
CA GLN A 222 33.31 -13.55 5.94
C GLN A 222 32.52 -12.67 4.96
N ASN A 223 31.36 -13.11 4.46
CA ASN A 223 30.50 -12.39 3.51
C ASN A 223 29.02 -12.35 3.96
N ALA A 224 28.73 -12.51 5.25
CA ALA A 224 27.39 -12.25 5.78
C ALA A 224 27.13 -10.73 5.86
N ASN A 225 27.16 -10.06 4.71
CA ASN A 225 26.49 -8.78 4.57
C ASN A 225 25.06 -9.00 5.04
N SER A 226 24.69 -8.35 6.14
CA SER A 226 23.37 -8.36 6.76
C SER A 226 22.36 -7.70 5.82
N TYR A 227 22.04 -8.35 4.71
CA TYR A 227 21.00 -7.89 3.79
C TYR A 227 19.68 -8.04 4.51
N ASN A 228 18.99 -6.92 4.73
CA ASN A 228 17.60 -6.98 5.15
C ASN A 228 16.78 -7.66 4.01
N THR A 229 15.68 -8.34 4.35
CA THR A 229 14.86 -9.03 3.34
C THR A 229 14.40 -8.09 2.21
N ALA A 230 14.21 -6.79 2.52
CA ALA A 230 13.79 -5.80 1.53
C ALA A 230 14.90 -5.49 0.49
N ASP A 231 16.17 -5.56 0.88
CA ASP A 231 17.33 -5.37 0.00
C ASP A 231 17.50 -6.57 -0.96
N MET A 232 17.00 -7.75 -0.58
CA MET A 232 16.98 -8.93 -1.44
C MET A 232 15.89 -8.86 -2.53
N ILE A 233 14.86 -8.02 -2.35
CA ILE A 233 13.75 -7.91 -3.31
C ILE A 233 14.19 -7.11 -4.53
N GLN A 234 14.35 -7.80 -5.66
CA GLN A 234 14.70 -7.19 -6.95
C GLN A 234 13.51 -7.06 -7.91
N SER A 235 12.39 -7.69 -7.61
CA SER A 235 11.23 -7.76 -8.50
C SER A 235 9.93 -7.88 -7.73
N ILE A 236 8.87 -7.21 -8.18
CA ILE A 236 7.55 -7.30 -7.54
C ILE A 236 6.41 -7.36 -8.56
N VAL A 237 5.35 -8.09 -8.21
CA VAL A 237 4.07 -8.04 -8.92
C VAL A 237 3.19 -6.98 -8.27
N ILE A 238 2.72 -6.01 -9.06
CA ILE A 238 1.90 -4.89 -8.57
C ILE A 238 0.42 -5.26 -8.71
N ILE A 239 -0.24 -5.39 -7.56
CA ILE A 239 -1.66 -5.75 -7.41
C ILE A 239 -2.41 -4.65 -6.62
N PRO A 240 -3.74 -4.53 -6.77
CA PRO A 240 -4.65 -5.38 -7.55
C PRO A 240 -4.68 -5.01 -9.04
N GLY A 241 -4.99 -6.01 -9.88
CA GLY A 241 -5.22 -5.80 -11.32
C GLY A 241 -6.66 -5.44 -11.70
N SER A 242 -7.53 -5.30 -10.70
CA SER A 242 -8.94 -4.91 -10.82
C SER A 242 -9.20 -3.61 -10.05
N GLY A 243 -10.19 -2.84 -10.50
CA GLY A 243 -10.52 -1.49 -10.07
C GLY A 243 -10.16 -0.52 -11.18
N GLU A 244 -11.17 0.15 -11.72
CA GLU A 244 -11.10 0.87 -13.01
C GLU A 244 -9.95 1.89 -13.09
N PHE A 245 -9.63 2.54 -11.97
CA PHE A 245 -8.60 3.60 -11.87
C PHE A 245 -7.56 3.32 -10.77
N THR A 246 -7.41 2.06 -10.33
CA THR A 246 -6.53 1.72 -9.21
C THR A 246 -5.06 2.06 -9.48
N LEU A 247 -4.58 1.82 -10.71
CA LEU A 247 -3.21 2.12 -11.12
C LEU A 247 -3.02 3.58 -11.54
N ASP A 248 -4.08 4.38 -11.67
CA ASP A 248 -3.96 5.71 -12.24
C ASP A 248 -3.10 6.60 -11.33
N PRO A 249 -2.01 7.22 -11.83
CA PRO A 249 -1.20 8.13 -11.04
C PRO A 249 -1.83 9.53 -10.89
N GLN A 250 -2.93 9.80 -11.61
CA GLN A 250 -3.73 11.01 -11.44
C GLN A 250 -4.94 10.73 -10.53
N ILE A 251 -5.35 11.73 -9.75
CA ILE A 251 -6.57 11.60 -8.95
C ILE A 251 -7.78 11.63 -9.86
N GLN A 252 -8.55 10.57 -9.82
CA GLN A 252 -9.78 10.40 -10.57
C GLN A 252 -10.98 10.70 -9.67
N TYR A 253 -12.04 11.29 -10.24
CA TYR A 253 -13.20 11.74 -9.47
C TYR A 253 -14.50 11.15 -10.01
N LYS A 254 -15.45 10.88 -9.12
CA LYS A 254 -16.83 10.59 -9.50
C LYS A 254 -17.53 11.89 -9.89
N TYR A 255 -18.19 11.85 -11.04
CA TYR A 255 -19.12 12.89 -11.49
C TYR A 255 -20.55 12.40 -11.25
N ASN A 256 -21.40 13.29 -10.74
CA ASN A 256 -22.83 13.04 -10.68
C ASN A 256 -23.44 13.47 -12.03
N SER A 257 -24.37 12.70 -12.59
CA SER A 257 -24.99 13.03 -13.88
C SER A 257 -25.66 14.41 -13.90
N ASN A 258 -26.01 14.95 -12.72
CA ASN A 258 -26.68 16.24 -12.55
C ASN A 258 -25.76 17.39 -12.08
N SER A 259 -24.45 17.14 -11.85
CA SER A 259 -23.50 18.21 -11.51
C SER A 259 -22.11 17.97 -12.11
N LYS A 260 -21.55 19.01 -12.75
CA LYS A 260 -20.17 18.99 -13.28
C LYS A 260 -19.09 19.11 -12.20
N SER A 261 -19.48 19.27 -10.94
CA SER A 261 -18.53 19.39 -9.83
C SER A 261 -18.09 18.00 -9.36
N PRO A 262 -16.78 17.73 -9.24
CA PRO A 262 -16.28 16.45 -8.72
C PRO A 262 -16.77 16.26 -7.29
N SER A 263 -17.42 15.12 -7.01
CA SER A 263 -18.04 14.89 -5.69
C SER A 263 -17.15 14.09 -4.75
N VAL A 264 -16.43 13.08 -5.26
CA VAL A 264 -15.61 12.17 -4.44
C VAL A 264 -14.42 11.65 -5.25
N ALA A 265 -13.21 11.67 -4.66
CA ALA A 265 -12.03 11.06 -5.25
C ALA A 265 -12.13 9.51 -5.22
N VAL A 266 -11.77 8.86 -6.32
CA VAL A 266 -11.88 7.40 -6.50
C VAL A 266 -10.61 6.67 -6.06
N ASN A 267 -9.45 7.28 -6.25
CA ASN A 267 -8.14 6.67 -6.00
C ASN A 267 -7.23 7.57 -5.14
N CYS A 268 -7.80 8.44 -4.31
CA CYS A 268 -7.06 9.24 -3.33
C CYS A 268 -7.68 9.04 -1.94
N HIS A 269 -7.08 8.13 -1.17
CA HIS A 269 -7.53 7.76 0.18
C HIS A 269 -6.34 7.84 1.16
N ASN A 270 -5.60 8.93 1.08
CA ASN A 270 -4.40 9.19 1.88
C ASN A 270 -4.32 10.68 2.21
N ASN A 271 -3.48 11.02 3.18
CA ASN A 271 -3.33 12.40 3.67
C ASN A 271 -2.36 13.23 2.81
N PHE A 272 -1.75 12.65 1.78
CA PHE A 272 -0.80 13.35 0.91
C PHE A 272 -1.49 14.05 -0.27
N ASN A 273 -2.81 13.88 -0.44
CA ASN A 273 -3.54 14.37 -1.61
C ASN A 273 -2.90 13.94 -2.94
N LEU A 274 -2.36 12.71 -2.97
CA LEU A 274 -1.79 12.08 -4.16
C LEU A 274 -2.61 10.85 -4.54
N ALA A 275 -2.54 10.43 -5.80
CA ALA A 275 -3.11 9.14 -6.19
C ALA A 275 -2.46 8.00 -5.39
N ASN A 276 -3.28 7.04 -4.96
CA ASN A 276 -2.86 5.91 -4.12
C ASN A 276 -1.74 5.10 -4.78
N SER A 277 -1.74 4.98 -6.11
CA SER A 277 -0.71 4.30 -6.90
C SER A 277 0.67 4.98 -6.82
N VAL A 278 0.71 6.31 -6.69
CA VAL A 278 1.94 7.10 -6.51
C VAL A 278 2.46 6.91 -5.10
N VAL A 279 1.58 7.01 -4.10
CA VAL A 279 1.94 6.82 -2.69
C VAL A 279 2.51 5.43 -2.45
N SER A 280 1.83 4.38 -2.93
CA SER A 280 2.26 2.99 -2.75
C SER A 280 3.57 2.69 -3.50
N LEU A 281 3.76 3.23 -4.71
CA LEU A 281 5.01 3.07 -5.45
C LEU A 281 6.18 3.75 -4.74
N ASN A 282 5.99 4.96 -4.21
CA ASN A 282 7.03 5.64 -3.44
C ASN A 282 7.36 4.87 -2.16
N GLN A 283 6.36 4.33 -1.46
CA GLN A 283 6.59 3.47 -0.28
C GLN A 283 7.38 2.21 -0.63
N LEU A 284 7.04 1.55 -1.75
CA LEU A 284 7.78 0.40 -2.26
C LEU A 284 9.24 0.76 -2.53
N LEU A 285 9.49 1.84 -3.28
CA LEU A 285 10.85 2.26 -3.63
C LEU A 285 11.68 2.68 -2.42
N ASN A 286 11.05 3.24 -1.39
CA ASN A 286 11.71 3.59 -0.13
C ASN A 286 11.99 2.38 0.77
N THR A 287 11.30 1.26 0.53
CA THR A 287 11.43 0.04 1.34
C THR A 287 12.38 -0.95 0.67
N CYS A 288 12.20 -1.18 -0.63
CA CYS A 288 12.94 -2.15 -1.44
C CYS A 288 13.85 -1.41 -2.41
N ASN A 289 14.98 -0.92 -1.92
CA ASN A 289 15.87 -0.03 -2.67
C ASN A 289 16.50 -0.69 -3.93
N ASN A 290 16.57 -2.02 -3.95
CA ASN A 290 17.18 -2.80 -5.03
C ASN A 290 16.19 -3.29 -6.08
N ILE A 291 14.95 -2.79 -6.06
CA ILE A 291 13.94 -3.22 -7.03
C ILE A 291 14.29 -2.76 -8.45
N LYS A 292 14.27 -3.71 -9.39
CA LYS A 292 14.60 -3.49 -10.80
C LYS A 292 13.40 -3.74 -11.71
N TRP A 293 12.60 -4.75 -11.39
CA TRP A 293 11.45 -5.16 -12.20
C TRP A 293 10.13 -4.97 -11.47
N THR A 294 9.13 -4.50 -12.20
CA THR A 294 7.74 -4.47 -11.77
C THR A 294 6.85 -5.19 -12.76
N ALA A 295 5.85 -5.88 -12.24
CA ALA A 295 4.84 -6.54 -13.05
C ALA A 295 3.44 -6.02 -12.71
N PRO A 296 3.00 -4.88 -13.29
CA PRO A 296 1.63 -4.39 -13.12
C PRO A 296 0.63 -5.37 -13.70
N VAL A 297 -0.31 -5.80 -12.85
CA VAL A 297 -1.38 -6.71 -13.24
C VAL A 297 -2.54 -5.92 -13.83
N VAL A 298 -3.12 -6.42 -14.91
CA VAL A 298 -4.39 -5.93 -15.47
C VAL A 298 -5.32 -7.11 -15.71
N CYS A 299 -6.63 -6.94 -15.53
CA CYS A 299 -7.55 -8.05 -15.71
C CYS A 299 -8.77 -7.76 -16.57
N TRP A 300 -9.17 -8.78 -17.34
CA TRP A 300 -10.50 -8.93 -17.93
C TRP A 300 -11.22 -10.12 -17.29
N PHE A 301 -12.50 -10.28 -17.60
CA PHE A 301 -13.37 -11.25 -16.93
C PHE A 301 -13.81 -12.37 -17.86
N GLY A 302 -13.54 -13.61 -17.46
CA GLY A 302 -14.07 -14.83 -18.06
C GLY A 302 -15.52 -15.06 -17.62
N THR A 303 -16.39 -15.42 -18.58
CA THR A 303 -17.84 -15.58 -18.34
C THR A 303 -18.28 -17.03 -18.11
N ASN A 304 -17.42 -18.02 -18.37
CA ASN A 304 -17.75 -19.44 -18.21
C ASN A 304 -16.49 -20.29 -17.99
N LEU A 305 -16.62 -21.47 -17.38
CA LEU A 305 -15.53 -22.45 -17.28
C LEU A 305 -15.44 -23.34 -18.52
N ASP A 306 -16.54 -23.57 -19.22
CA ASP A 306 -16.55 -24.25 -20.51
C ASP A 306 -15.85 -23.37 -21.55
N ALA A 307 -14.71 -23.80 -22.08
CA ALA A 307 -13.86 -23.00 -22.97
C ALA A 307 -14.61 -22.49 -24.22
N ASN A 308 -15.53 -23.27 -24.79
CA ASN A 308 -16.33 -22.86 -25.95
C ASN A 308 -17.43 -21.84 -25.63
N LYS A 309 -17.80 -21.67 -24.36
CA LYS A 309 -18.78 -20.68 -23.90
C LYS A 309 -18.14 -19.51 -23.18
N CYS A 310 -16.86 -19.63 -22.82
CA CYS A 310 -16.11 -18.61 -22.10
C CYS A 310 -15.79 -17.45 -23.03
N LYS A 311 -16.35 -16.28 -22.72
CA LYS A 311 -15.93 -15.01 -23.29
C LYS A 311 -15.04 -14.30 -22.29
N ILE A 312 -14.01 -13.61 -22.77
CA ILE A 312 -13.10 -12.79 -21.98
C ILE A 312 -13.36 -11.34 -22.36
N ILE A 313 -13.93 -10.58 -21.43
CA ILE A 313 -14.41 -9.21 -21.68
C ILE A 313 -14.02 -8.29 -20.52
N PRO A 314 -13.72 -7.02 -20.79
CA PRO A 314 -13.55 -6.06 -19.72
C PRO A 314 -14.92 -5.71 -19.14
N LYS A 315 -14.94 -5.32 -17.86
CA LYS A 315 -16.18 -4.96 -17.16
C LYS A 315 -16.01 -3.69 -16.34
N VAL A 316 -17.12 -3.01 -16.10
CA VAL A 316 -17.20 -1.81 -15.25
C VAL A 316 -17.96 -2.09 -13.96
N GLU A 317 -17.74 -1.26 -12.94
CA GLU A 317 -18.38 -1.32 -11.64
C GLU A 317 -19.79 -0.71 -11.69
N TYR A 318 -19.91 0.38 -12.46
CA TYR A 318 -21.13 1.18 -12.62
C TYR A 318 -21.20 1.80 -14.01
N HIS A 319 -22.42 1.96 -14.54
CA HIS A 319 -22.66 2.68 -15.79
C HIS A 319 -22.85 4.18 -15.60
N ASN A 320 -23.58 4.59 -14.57
CA ASN A 320 -24.11 5.95 -14.45
C ASN A 320 -23.22 6.90 -13.64
N TYR A 321 -22.07 6.43 -13.15
CA TYR A 321 -21.20 7.19 -12.26
C TYR A 321 -19.73 6.85 -12.52
N GLY A 322 -18.87 7.86 -12.38
CA GLY A 322 -17.42 7.70 -12.44
C GLY A 322 -16.75 8.51 -13.55
N PRO A 323 -15.42 8.53 -13.58
CA PRO A 323 -14.66 9.12 -14.68
C PRO A 323 -14.93 8.40 -16.01
N ASN A 324 -14.54 9.06 -17.10
CA ASN A 324 -14.52 8.41 -18.41
C ASN A 324 -13.65 7.16 -18.35
N TRP A 325 -14.19 6.06 -18.84
CA TRP A 325 -13.54 4.75 -18.83
C TRP A 325 -13.63 4.13 -20.21
N GLN A 326 -12.50 3.61 -20.68
CA GLN A 326 -12.42 2.85 -21.92
C GLN A 326 -11.35 1.77 -21.82
N VAL A 327 -11.70 0.57 -22.30
CA VAL A 327 -10.78 -0.54 -22.50
C VAL A 327 -11.05 -1.15 -23.86
N ALA A 328 -10.07 -1.10 -24.76
CA ALA A 328 -10.25 -1.45 -26.17
C ALA A 328 -11.41 -0.64 -26.80
N ASP A 329 -12.37 -1.31 -27.42
CA ASP A 329 -13.58 -0.73 -27.98
C ASP A 329 -14.77 -0.74 -26.98
N TYR A 330 -14.52 -1.13 -25.72
CA TYR A 330 -15.51 -1.07 -24.67
C TYR A 330 -15.44 0.28 -23.97
N ILE A 331 -16.56 0.96 -23.91
CA ILE A 331 -16.78 2.18 -23.15
C ILE A 331 -17.71 1.87 -21.98
N ARG A 332 -17.74 2.75 -20.97
CA ARG A 332 -18.55 2.53 -19.76
C ARG A 332 -19.98 2.09 -20.08
N ASN A 333 -20.65 2.76 -21.02
CA ASN A 333 -22.06 2.50 -21.35
C ASN A 333 -22.32 1.15 -22.03
N ASN A 334 -21.34 0.58 -22.73
CA ASN A 334 -21.51 -0.68 -23.47
C ASN A 334 -20.84 -1.89 -22.80
N ALA A 335 -20.00 -1.65 -21.79
CA ALA A 335 -19.32 -2.68 -21.02
C ALA A 335 -20.30 -3.38 -20.08
N GLN A 336 -20.08 -4.67 -19.83
CA GLN A 336 -20.87 -5.39 -18.84
C GLN A 336 -20.49 -4.95 -17.42
N LEU A 337 -21.47 -4.98 -16.52
CA LEU A 337 -21.20 -4.79 -15.09
C LEU A 337 -20.53 -6.03 -14.51
N VAL A 338 -19.59 -5.81 -13.60
CA VAL A 338 -19.10 -6.88 -12.71
C VAL A 338 -20.26 -7.42 -11.86
N SER A 339 -20.28 -8.74 -11.63
CA SER A 339 -21.39 -9.35 -10.90
C SER A 339 -21.44 -8.88 -9.43
N ARG A 340 -22.63 -8.96 -8.85
CA ARG A 340 -22.88 -8.64 -7.44
C ARG A 340 -23.14 -9.90 -6.63
N ASP A 341 -22.81 -9.87 -5.35
CA ASP A 341 -23.22 -10.90 -4.41
C ASP A 341 -24.70 -10.75 -4.01
N LEU A 342 -25.18 -11.66 -3.16
CA LEU A 342 -26.57 -11.66 -2.68
C LEU A 342 -26.95 -10.41 -1.87
N THR A 343 -25.95 -9.67 -1.38
CA THR A 343 -26.13 -8.42 -0.63
C THR A 343 -26.00 -7.17 -1.49
N GLY A 344 -25.82 -7.33 -2.81
CA GLY A 344 -25.69 -6.24 -3.77
C GLY A 344 -24.28 -5.64 -3.87
N ASN A 345 -23.30 -6.18 -3.12
CA ASN A 345 -21.91 -5.71 -3.19
C ASN A 345 -21.24 -6.21 -4.47
N LEU A 346 -20.34 -5.40 -5.02
CA LEU A 346 -19.53 -5.79 -6.16
C LEU A 346 -18.64 -6.98 -5.79
N LYS A 347 -18.59 -8.01 -6.64
CA LYS A 347 -17.71 -9.16 -6.42
C LYS A 347 -16.25 -8.83 -6.73
N TYR A 348 -16.01 -7.93 -7.66
CA TYR A 348 -14.70 -7.49 -8.13
C TYR A 348 -14.72 -5.97 -8.39
N GLY A 349 -13.54 -5.36 -8.47
CA GLY A 349 -13.39 -4.07 -9.16
C GLY A 349 -13.45 -4.26 -10.67
N GLY A 350 -13.64 -3.18 -11.43
CA GLY A 350 -13.69 -3.21 -12.90
C GLY A 350 -12.33 -3.48 -13.56
N SER A 351 -12.30 -3.62 -14.88
CA SER A 351 -11.05 -3.67 -15.64
C SER A 351 -10.38 -2.29 -15.63
N ILE A 352 -9.05 -2.25 -15.50
CA ILE A 352 -8.30 -0.99 -15.47
C ILE A 352 -8.43 -0.28 -16.83
N ASP A 353 -8.77 1.01 -16.77
CA ASP A 353 -8.85 1.91 -17.91
C ASP A 353 -7.50 1.96 -18.68
N ASP A 354 -7.56 1.97 -20.01
CA ASP A 354 -6.35 1.92 -20.85
C ASP A 354 -5.47 3.16 -20.64
N GLN A 355 -6.05 4.35 -20.48
CA GLN A 355 -5.29 5.59 -20.27
C GLN A 355 -4.66 5.63 -18.88
N SER A 356 -5.38 5.14 -17.86
CA SER A 356 -4.87 4.93 -16.50
C SER A 356 -3.63 4.01 -16.52
N LEU A 357 -3.71 2.88 -17.23
CA LEU A 357 -2.57 1.97 -17.39
C LEU A 357 -1.38 2.68 -18.07
N LEU A 358 -1.61 3.34 -19.21
CA LEU A 358 -0.53 4.03 -19.95
C LEU A 358 0.18 5.08 -19.08
N ARG A 359 -0.57 5.87 -18.30
CA ARG A 359 0.01 6.83 -17.34
C ARG A 359 0.85 6.13 -16.28
N TYR A 360 0.38 5.00 -15.75
CA TYR A 360 1.13 4.24 -14.75
C TYR A 360 2.42 3.64 -15.31
N LEU A 361 2.38 3.11 -16.53
CA LEU A 361 3.58 2.61 -17.22
C LEU A 361 4.61 3.72 -17.43
N ALA A 362 4.17 4.93 -17.79
CA ALA A 362 5.04 6.09 -17.89
C ALA A 362 5.67 6.46 -16.52
N LEU A 363 4.89 6.41 -15.44
CA LEU A 363 5.41 6.62 -14.08
C LEU A 363 6.49 5.59 -13.72
N LEU A 364 6.28 4.30 -14.00
CA LEU A 364 7.26 3.25 -13.73
C LEU A 364 8.55 3.44 -14.54
N LYS A 365 8.44 3.81 -15.83
CA LYS A 365 9.61 4.15 -16.66
C LYS A 365 10.36 5.36 -16.13
N ASN A 366 9.66 6.41 -15.67
CA ASN A 366 10.28 7.59 -15.05
C ASN A 366 11.05 7.24 -13.76
N LYS A 367 10.60 6.21 -13.03
CA LYS A 367 11.31 5.64 -11.88
C LYS A 367 12.43 4.65 -12.28
N LYS A 368 12.75 4.54 -13.57
CA LYS A 368 13.79 3.67 -14.14
C LYS A 368 13.59 2.17 -13.85
N LEU A 369 12.34 1.75 -13.70
CA LEU A 369 11.98 0.35 -13.48
C LEU A 369 11.77 -0.37 -14.81
N LYS A 370 12.23 -1.61 -14.89
CA LYS A 370 11.85 -2.53 -15.96
C LYS A 370 10.43 -3.04 -15.73
N ILE A 371 9.66 -3.21 -16.79
CA ILE A 371 8.24 -3.49 -16.73
C ILE A 371 7.91 -4.78 -17.46
N MET A 372 7.30 -5.73 -16.76
CA MET A 372 6.66 -6.91 -17.32
C MET A 372 5.14 -6.77 -17.21
N LEU A 373 4.42 -6.40 -18.26
CA LEU A 373 2.96 -6.32 -18.14
C LEU A 373 2.39 -7.72 -17.89
N TYR A 374 1.48 -7.82 -16.90
CA TYR A 374 0.86 -9.07 -16.51
C TYR A 374 -0.67 -9.05 -16.69
N PRO A 375 -1.18 -9.31 -17.91
CA PRO A 375 -2.61 -9.52 -18.12
C PRO A 375 -3.08 -10.85 -17.54
N ILE A 376 -4.19 -10.83 -16.79
CA ILE A 376 -4.83 -12.03 -16.23
C ILE A 376 -6.33 -12.07 -16.55
N ILE A 377 -6.91 -13.26 -16.45
CA ILE A 377 -8.35 -13.47 -16.51
C ILE A 377 -8.86 -13.71 -15.09
N MET A 378 -9.79 -12.88 -14.63
CA MET A 378 -10.58 -13.17 -13.44
C MET A 378 -11.88 -13.87 -13.85
N MET A 379 -12.39 -14.80 -13.05
CA MET A 379 -13.67 -15.46 -13.37
C MET A 379 -14.82 -14.76 -12.66
N ASP A 380 -15.62 -14.02 -13.41
CA ASP A 380 -16.84 -13.37 -12.92
C ASP A 380 -18.05 -14.30 -13.11
N THR A 381 -17.96 -15.45 -12.46
CA THR A 381 -18.98 -16.50 -12.42
C THR A 381 -19.33 -16.86 -10.97
N ASN A 382 -20.34 -17.70 -10.78
CA ASN A 382 -20.67 -18.19 -9.44
C ASN A 382 -19.45 -18.88 -8.79
N GLY A 383 -19.21 -18.62 -7.51
CA GLY A 383 -18.10 -19.20 -6.76
C GLY A 383 -16.70 -18.64 -7.04
N LYS A 384 -16.54 -17.65 -7.94
CA LYS A 384 -15.24 -17.04 -8.29
C LYS A 384 -14.13 -18.08 -8.54
N PRO A 385 -14.37 -19.08 -9.40
CA PRO A 385 -13.42 -20.16 -9.59
C PRO A 385 -12.10 -19.62 -10.13
N TRP A 386 -11.01 -20.30 -9.81
CA TRP A 386 -9.71 -20.00 -10.39
C TRP A 386 -9.73 -20.17 -11.92
N ARG A 387 -9.09 -19.26 -12.68
CA ARG A 387 -9.01 -19.31 -14.15
C ARG A 387 -8.40 -20.59 -14.70
N GLY A 388 -7.56 -21.26 -13.90
CA GLY A 388 -7.02 -22.57 -14.25
C GLY A 388 -8.05 -23.68 -14.32
N ASN A 389 -9.30 -23.41 -13.94
CA ASN A 389 -10.42 -24.32 -14.14
C ASN A 389 -11.15 -24.14 -15.47
N ILE A 390 -10.80 -23.17 -16.32
CA ILE A 390 -11.34 -23.13 -17.69
C ILE A 390 -10.91 -24.43 -18.39
N HIS A 391 -11.86 -25.17 -18.96
CA HIS A 391 -11.62 -26.50 -19.49
C HIS A 391 -12.40 -26.76 -20.78
N VAL A 392 -11.93 -27.74 -21.55
CA VAL A 392 -12.74 -28.35 -22.62
C VAL A 392 -13.86 -29.15 -21.96
N PRO A 393 -15.14 -28.97 -22.34
CA PRO A 393 -16.24 -29.73 -21.73
C PRO A 393 -16.10 -31.24 -22.00
N GLN A 394 -16.34 -32.06 -20.96
CA GLN A 394 -16.13 -33.52 -21.00
C GLN A 394 -16.96 -34.26 -22.06
N TYR A 395 -18.12 -33.73 -22.45
CA TYR A 395 -19.01 -34.33 -23.43
C TYR A 395 -18.57 -34.13 -24.90
N SER A 396 -17.40 -33.54 -25.15
CA SER A 396 -16.89 -33.23 -26.49
C SER A 396 -16.19 -34.44 -27.12
N ALA A 397 -16.96 -35.45 -27.50
CA ALA A 397 -16.48 -36.81 -27.82
C ALA A 397 -15.82 -37.02 -29.21
N SER A 398 -15.41 -35.98 -29.94
CA SER A 398 -14.69 -36.13 -31.21
C SER A 398 -13.55 -35.12 -31.34
N ALA A 399 -12.44 -35.53 -31.97
CA ALA A 399 -11.28 -34.67 -32.23
C ALA A 399 -11.66 -33.39 -33.01
N LEU A 400 -12.58 -33.51 -33.97
CA LEU A 400 -13.13 -32.37 -34.72
C LEU A 400 -13.84 -31.34 -33.83
N ASN A 401 -14.44 -31.78 -32.72
CA ASN A 401 -15.09 -30.91 -31.73
C ASN A 401 -14.04 -30.22 -30.84
N LEU A 402 -12.95 -30.91 -30.49
CA LEU A 402 -11.84 -30.33 -29.70
C LEU A 402 -11.20 -29.13 -30.43
N ASP A 403 -10.81 -29.29 -31.69
CA ASP A 403 -10.22 -28.21 -32.48
C ASP A 403 -11.13 -26.99 -32.57
N ASN A 404 -12.44 -27.23 -32.69
CA ASN A 404 -13.43 -26.16 -32.76
C ASN A 404 -13.56 -25.43 -31.42
N ILE A 405 -13.57 -26.16 -30.30
CA ILE A 405 -13.62 -25.59 -28.94
C ILE A 405 -12.40 -24.74 -28.67
N ILE A 406 -11.20 -25.24 -28.97
CA ILE A 406 -9.94 -24.52 -28.79
C ILE A 406 -9.91 -23.29 -29.70
N ALA A 407 -10.29 -23.41 -30.98
CA ALA A 407 -10.38 -22.27 -31.88
C ALA A 407 -11.41 -21.22 -31.40
N THR A 408 -12.53 -21.66 -30.83
CA THR A 408 -13.56 -20.79 -30.25
C THR A 408 -13.03 -20.01 -29.06
N PHE A 409 -12.34 -20.66 -28.12
CA PHE A 409 -11.77 -19.97 -26.96
C PHE A 409 -10.68 -18.98 -27.37
N PHE A 410 -9.71 -19.42 -28.18
CA PHE A 410 -8.54 -18.59 -28.50
C PHE A 410 -8.85 -17.50 -29.51
N ARG A 411 -9.59 -17.81 -30.58
CA ARG A 411 -9.80 -16.90 -31.72
C ARG A 411 -11.26 -16.51 -31.93
N GLY A 412 -12.20 -17.21 -31.30
CA GLY A 412 -13.64 -16.99 -31.47
C GLY A 412 -14.30 -17.84 -32.56
N GLY A 413 -13.57 -18.77 -33.15
CA GLY A 413 -14.03 -19.69 -34.20
C GLY A 413 -12.88 -20.11 -35.13
N LYS A 414 -13.09 -21.09 -36.00
CA LYS A 414 -12.08 -21.55 -36.98
C LYS A 414 -11.91 -20.57 -38.14
N GLU A 415 -12.91 -19.75 -38.40
CA GLU A 415 -12.92 -18.67 -39.39
C GLU A 415 -12.03 -17.48 -39.01
N TYR A 416 -11.67 -17.36 -37.72
CA TYR A 416 -10.79 -16.29 -37.24
C TYR A 416 -9.33 -16.72 -37.21
N THR A 417 -8.44 -15.74 -37.42
CA THR A 417 -6.98 -15.97 -37.37
C THR A 417 -6.41 -15.56 -36.02
N ALA A 418 -5.17 -15.96 -35.74
CA ALA A 418 -4.51 -15.57 -34.50
C ALA A 418 -4.38 -14.05 -34.34
N ILE A 419 -4.20 -13.32 -35.46
CA ILE A 419 -3.99 -11.87 -35.52
C ILE A 419 -5.26 -11.05 -35.78
N ASN A 420 -6.33 -11.69 -36.26
CA ASN A 420 -7.66 -11.11 -36.42
C ASN A 420 -8.71 -11.94 -35.67
N PRO A 421 -8.69 -11.93 -34.33
CA PRO A 421 -9.59 -12.72 -33.52
C PRO A 421 -10.94 -12.03 -33.32
N LYS A 422 -11.98 -12.83 -33.05
CA LYS A 422 -13.30 -12.33 -32.67
C LYS A 422 -13.23 -11.62 -31.32
N LYS A 423 -13.98 -10.53 -31.19
CA LYS A 423 -14.25 -9.86 -29.91
C LYS A 423 -14.74 -10.86 -28.84
N GLY A 424 -14.14 -10.80 -27.65
CA GLY A 424 -14.45 -11.69 -26.53
C GLY A 424 -13.66 -13.00 -26.48
N SER A 425 -12.76 -13.25 -27.43
CA SER A 425 -11.82 -14.39 -27.39
C SER A 425 -10.54 -14.06 -26.62
N TYR A 426 -9.75 -15.10 -26.30
CA TYR A 426 -8.47 -14.93 -25.61
C TYR A 426 -7.48 -14.05 -26.38
N ASN A 427 -7.33 -14.30 -27.68
CA ASN A 427 -6.40 -13.54 -28.51
C ASN A 427 -6.84 -12.08 -28.64
N TYR A 428 -8.14 -11.79 -28.63
CA TYR A 428 -8.63 -10.42 -28.64
C TYR A 428 -8.19 -9.65 -27.38
N PHE A 429 -8.37 -10.28 -26.21
CA PHE A 429 -7.89 -9.75 -24.92
C PHE A 429 -6.37 -9.50 -24.92
N TYR A 430 -5.59 -10.51 -25.32
CA TYR A 430 -4.14 -10.44 -25.33
C TYR A 430 -3.62 -9.39 -26.34
N LEU A 431 -4.12 -9.43 -27.59
CA LEU A 431 -3.65 -8.53 -28.65
C LEU A 431 -4.02 -7.08 -28.38
N HIS A 432 -5.13 -6.82 -27.70
CA HIS A 432 -5.46 -5.48 -27.23
C HIS A 432 -4.31 -4.91 -26.40
N TYR A 433 -3.94 -5.60 -25.32
CA TYR A 433 -2.86 -5.12 -24.45
C TYR A 433 -1.51 -5.10 -25.16
N ALA A 434 -1.19 -6.12 -25.97
CA ALA A 434 0.06 -6.14 -26.72
C ALA A 434 0.22 -4.92 -27.65
N LYS A 435 -0.87 -4.52 -28.34
CA LYS A 435 -0.89 -3.31 -29.19
C LYS A 435 -0.82 -2.04 -28.36
N LEU A 436 -1.58 -1.96 -27.27
CA LEU A 436 -1.64 -0.79 -26.38
C LEU A 436 -0.26 -0.43 -25.82
N VAL A 437 0.48 -1.45 -25.36
CA VAL A 437 1.76 -1.26 -24.66
C VAL A 437 2.99 -1.47 -25.54
N ALA A 438 2.81 -1.61 -26.86
CA ALA A 438 3.92 -1.72 -27.80
C ALA A 438 4.93 -0.58 -27.59
N GLY A 439 6.20 -0.95 -27.41
CA GLY A 439 7.32 -0.04 -27.13
C GLY A 439 7.35 0.57 -25.72
N LYS A 440 6.43 0.21 -24.81
CA LYS A 440 6.30 0.82 -23.47
C LYS A 440 6.68 -0.12 -22.32
N VAL A 441 6.84 -1.41 -22.60
CA VAL A 441 7.18 -2.45 -21.60
C VAL A 441 8.39 -3.25 -22.07
N ASP A 442 9.12 -3.85 -21.13
CA ASP A 442 10.32 -4.65 -21.39
C ASP A 442 10.00 -6.14 -21.58
N ALA A 443 8.88 -6.59 -21.00
CA ALA A 443 8.36 -7.94 -21.16
C ALA A 443 6.82 -7.94 -21.13
N PHE A 444 6.23 -8.99 -21.68
CA PHE A 444 4.78 -9.15 -21.76
C PHE A 444 4.40 -10.61 -21.50
N ILE A 445 3.54 -10.86 -20.51
CA ILE A 445 3.06 -12.22 -20.23
C ILE A 445 1.92 -12.59 -21.19
N ILE A 446 2.13 -13.65 -21.98
CA ILE A 446 1.17 -14.12 -22.99
C ILE A 446 0.09 -15.07 -22.43
N GLY A 447 0.25 -15.53 -21.19
CA GLY A 447 -0.71 -16.36 -20.49
C GLY A 447 -0.21 -16.80 -19.13
N SER A 448 -1.14 -17.08 -18.23
CA SER A 448 -0.82 -17.51 -16.88
C SER A 448 -1.90 -18.40 -16.31
N GLU A 449 -1.49 -19.54 -15.76
CA GLU A 449 -2.32 -20.45 -14.97
C GLU A 449 -3.55 -21.00 -15.70
N LEU A 450 -3.52 -21.15 -17.02
CA LEU A 450 -4.59 -21.80 -17.81
C LEU A 450 -4.50 -23.33 -17.76
N LYS A 451 -4.34 -23.89 -16.55
CA LYS A 451 -3.94 -25.28 -16.33
C LYS A 451 -4.85 -26.32 -16.99
N LYS A 452 -6.17 -26.25 -16.82
CA LYS A 452 -7.08 -27.26 -17.40
C LYS A 452 -7.26 -27.13 -18.92
N LEU A 453 -6.88 -26.00 -19.53
CA LEU A 453 -6.84 -25.88 -20.99
C LEU A 453 -5.68 -26.66 -21.62
N THR A 454 -4.65 -27.00 -20.86
CA THR A 454 -3.50 -27.79 -21.34
C THR A 454 -3.68 -29.30 -21.11
N SER A 455 -4.89 -29.75 -20.73
CA SER A 455 -5.20 -31.15 -20.44
C SER A 455 -6.46 -31.60 -21.18
N THR A 456 -6.47 -32.83 -21.71
CA THR A 456 -7.66 -33.47 -22.30
C THR A 456 -8.04 -34.73 -21.52
N TYR A 457 -9.34 -35.01 -21.43
CA TYR A 457 -9.87 -36.21 -20.78
C TYR A 457 -10.17 -37.29 -21.82
N ASN A 458 -9.74 -38.53 -21.59
CA ASN A 458 -10.17 -39.67 -22.40
C ASN A 458 -11.52 -40.20 -21.88
N ARG A 459 -12.47 -40.49 -22.78
CA ARG A 459 -13.81 -41.01 -22.45
C ARG A 459 -13.78 -42.36 -21.70
N PHE A 460 -12.66 -43.07 -21.74
CA PHE A 460 -12.47 -44.38 -21.09
C PHE A 460 -11.67 -44.35 -19.78
N SER A 461 -11.07 -43.21 -19.42
CA SER A 461 -10.33 -43.06 -18.17
C SER A 461 -10.47 -41.63 -17.66
N ASN A 462 -10.91 -41.47 -16.41
CA ASN A 462 -10.88 -40.17 -15.70
C ASN A 462 -9.47 -39.57 -15.52
N ASN A 463 -8.45 -40.23 -16.08
CA ASN A 463 -7.08 -39.76 -16.10
C ASN A 463 -6.89 -38.74 -17.24
N ALA A 464 -6.30 -37.60 -16.91
CA ALA A 464 -5.85 -36.63 -17.91
C ALA A 464 -4.82 -37.32 -18.82
N VAL A 465 -5.06 -37.31 -20.13
CA VAL A 465 -4.04 -37.71 -21.10
C VAL A 465 -3.04 -36.57 -21.21
N GLU A 466 -1.77 -36.93 -21.29
CA GLU A 466 -0.55 -36.15 -21.04
C GLU A 466 -0.50 -34.71 -21.58
N ASN A 467 0.32 -33.91 -20.88
CA ASN A 467 0.66 -32.52 -21.17
C ASN A 467 0.87 -32.26 -22.67
N PHE A 468 0.12 -31.31 -23.22
CA PHE A 468 0.49 -30.69 -24.50
C PHE A 468 1.92 -30.14 -24.39
N GLN A 469 2.87 -30.71 -25.14
CA GLN A 469 4.15 -30.05 -25.37
C GLN A 469 3.86 -28.76 -26.15
N LEU A 470 4.06 -27.62 -25.48
CA LEU A 470 4.12 -26.32 -26.12
C LEU A 470 5.36 -26.32 -27.01
N TYR A 471 5.17 -26.48 -28.31
CA TYR A 471 6.23 -26.21 -29.28
C TYR A 471 6.55 -24.71 -29.21
N GLN A 472 7.74 -24.40 -28.69
CA GLN A 472 8.37 -23.10 -28.89
C GLN A 472 8.80 -23.05 -30.36
N ASN A 473 8.17 -22.17 -31.14
CA ASN A 473 8.70 -21.75 -32.44
C ASN A 473 9.51 -20.47 -32.26
#